data_AF-A0A1G6U4W9-F1
#
_entry.id   AF-A0A1G6U4W9-F1
#
_cell.length_a   1.000
_cell.length_b   1.000
_cell.length_c   1.000
_cell.angle_alpha   90.00
_cell.angle_beta   90.00
_cell.angle_gamma   90.00
#
_symmetry.space_group_name_H-M   'P 1'
#
loop_
_entity.id
_entity.type
_entity.pdbx_description
1 polymer ?
#
loop_
_entity_poly.entity_id
_entity_poly.type
_entity_poly.pdbx_seq_one_letter_code
_entity_poly.pdbx_strand_id
1 'polypeptide(L)' 'MKFVAKLLKNNRGATAIEYGLIAALIAVAAITAMTSLGNQLQKTFNNVTTNMKAS' A
#
# COMPACT_ATOMS: atom_id res chain seq x y z
N MET A 1 14.37 40.65 5.90
CA MET A 1 15.25 39.49 6.19
C MET A 1 14.59 38.34 6.97
N LYS A 2 13.72 38.58 7.96
CA LYS A 2 13.17 37.51 8.83
C LYS A 2 12.28 36.48 8.10
N PHE A 3 11.57 36.87 7.05
CA PHE A 3 10.70 35.97 6.27
C PHE A 3 11.49 34.91 5.49
N VAL A 4 12.56 35.33 4.80
CA VAL A 4 13.43 34.43 4.03
C VAL A 4 14.17 33.44 4.94
N ALA A 5 14.65 33.89 6.10
CA ALA A 5 15.27 33.02 7.10
C ALA A 5 14.29 31.98 7.69
N LYS A 6 13.00 32.33 7.82
CA LYS A 6 11.95 31.42 8.31
C LYS A 6 11.54 30.38 7.27
N LEU A 7 11.57 30.73 5.99
CA LEU A 7 11.38 29.78 4.88
C LEU A 7 12.51 28.76 4.81
N LEU A 8 13.76 29.21 4.94
CA LEU A 8 14.95 28.34 4.93
C LEU A 8 15.03 27.38 6.14
N LYS A 9 14.39 27.72 7.26
CA LYS A 9 14.34 26.89 8.49
C LYS A 9 13.17 25.88 8.49
N ASN A 10 12.36 25.83 7.45
CA ASN A 10 11.09 25.11 7.46
C ASN A 10 11.26 23.65 7.01
N ASN A 11 11.37 22.72 7.95
CA ASN A 11 11.59 21.28 7.68
C ASN A 11 10.30 20.49 7.39
N ARG A 12 9.13 21.15 7.37
CA ARG A 12 7.83 20.48 7.18
C ARG A 12 7.76 19.66 5.88
N GLY A 13 8.44 20.11 4.82
CA GLY A 13 8.55 19.36 3.57
C GLY A 13 9.42 18.10 3.69
N ALA A 14 10.53 18.18 4.43
CA ALA A 14 11.39 17.02 4.68
C ALA A 14 10.65 15.95 5.50
N THR A 15 9.93 16.37 6.55
CA THR A 15 9.08 15.47 7.34
C THR A 15 7.97 14.82 6.50
N ALA A 16 7.38 15.55 5.54
CA ALA A 16 6.39 14.99 4.63
C ALA A 16 6.98 13.91 3.70
N ILE A 17 8.24 14.05 3.29
CA ILE A 17 8.94 13.04 2.47
C ILE A 17 9.23 11.78 3.30
N GLU A 18 9.62 11.92 4.57
CA GLU A 18 9.86 10.78 5.47
C GLU A 18 8.57 9.97 5.71
N TYR A 19 7.48 10.63 6.08
CA TYR A 19 6.19 9.96 6.25
C TYR A 19 5.63 9.45 4.92
N GLY A 20 5.89 10.16 3.81
CA GLY A 20 5.52 9.73 2.46
C GLY A 20 6.20 8.42 2.07
N LEU A 21 7.49 8.25 2.39
CA LEU A 21 8.23 7.01 2.15
C LEU A 21 7.69 5.84 2.98
N ILE A 22 7.39 6.07 4.26
CA ILE A 22 6.81 5.04 5.14
C ILE A 22 5.43 4.62 4.60
N ALA A 23 4.59 5.59 4.24
CA ALA A 23 3.27 5.32 3.66
C ALA A 23 3.37 4.53 2.34
N ALA A 24 4.34 4.85 1.48
CA ALA A 24 4.58 4.11 0.25
C ALA A 24 4.98 2.65 0.52
N LEU A 25 5.87 2.40 1.49
CA LEU A 25 6.27 1.04 1.86
C LEU A 25 5.09 0.22 2.43
N ILE A 26 4.28 0.81 3.28
CA ILE A 26 3.07 0.18 3.83
C ILE A 26 2.09 -0.13 2.69
N ALA A 27 1.89 0.81 1.76
CA ALA A 27 0.99 0.62 0.62
C ALA A 27 1.43 -0.55 -0.26
N VAL A 28 2.73 -0.64 -0.59
CA VAL A 28 3.26 -1.76 -1.39
C VAL A 28 3.04 -3.09 -0.68
N ALA A 29 3.37 -3.18 0.62
CA ALA A 29 3.16 -4.40 1.40
C ALA A 29 1.68 -4.81 1.45
N ALA A 30 0.78 -3.85 1.65
CA ALA A 30 -0.66 -4.08 1.67
C ALA A 30 -1.18 -4.58 0.31
N ILE A 31 -0.73 -3.97 -0.80
CA ILE A 31 -1.09 -4.41 -2.16
C ILE A 31 -0.65 -5.87 -2.36
N THR A 32 0.60 -6.21 -2.05
CA THR A 32 1.10 -7.57 -2.20
C THR A 32 0.30 -8.58 -1.38
N ALA A 33 -0.01 -8.27 -0.13
CA ALA A 33 -0.80 -9.14 0.74
C ALA A 33 -2.22 -9.35 0.18
N MET A 34 -2.89 -8.27 -0.24
CA MET A 34 -4.23 -8.32 -0.82
C MET A 34 -4.26 -9.09 -2.14
N THR A 35 -3.26 -8.93 -3.01
CA THR A 35 -3.15 -9.70 -4.25
C THR A 35 -3.02 -11.20 -3.97
N SER A 36 -2.16 -11.58 -3.02
CA SER A 36 -1.97 -12.98 -2.63
C SER A 36 -3.27 -13.58 -2.06
N LEU A 37 -3.95 -12.84 -1.18
CA LEU A 37 -5.24 -13.25 -0.62
C LEU A 37 -6.30 -13.41 -1.71
N GLY A 38 -6.41 -12.44 -2.64
CA GLY A 38 -7.35 -12.50 -3.76
C GLY A 38 -7.12 -13.73 -4.64
N ASN A 39 -5.87 -14.05 -4.95
CA ASN A 39 -5.51 -15.26 -5.69
C ASN A 39 -5.93 -16.54 -4.96
N GLN A 40 -5.73 -16.60 -3.64
CA GLN A 40 -6.13 -17.76 -2.85
C GLN A 40 -7.64 -17.92 -2.80
N LEU A 41 -8.38 -16.82 -2.61
CA LEU A 41 -9.85 -16.82 -2.66
C LEU A 41 -10.35 -17.30 -4.03
N GLN A 42 -9.78 -16.78 -5.11
CA GLN A 42 -10.15 -17.19 -6.47
C GLN A 42 -9.91 -18.69 -6.68
N LYS A 43 -8.76 -19.22 -6.24
CA LYS A 43 -8.49 -20.66 -6.29
C LYS A 43 -9.53 -21.47 -5.51
N THR A 44 -9.88 -21.03 -4.30
CA THR A 44 -10.89 -21.71 -3.48
C THR A 44 -12.24 -21.75 -4.17
N PHE A 45 -12.74 -20.61 -4.67
CA PHE A 45 -14.04 -20.55 -5.35
C PHE A 45 -14.03 -21.32 -6.68
N ASN A 46 -12.94 -21.29 -7.43
CA ASN A 46 -12.79 -22.11 -8.63
C ASN A 46 -12.82 -23.60 -8.30
N ASN A 47 -12.14 -24.02 -7.23
CA ASN A 47 -12.16 -25.42 -6.80
C ASN A 47 -13.58 -25.86 -6.42
N VAL A 48 -14.31 -25.06 -5.64
CA VAL A 48 -15.71 -25.33 -5.31
C VAL A 48 -16.55 -25.44 -6.59
N THR A 49 -16.41 -24.50 -7.52
CA THR A 49 -17.14 -24.49 -8.80
C THR A 49 -16.85 -25.75 -9.63
N THR A 50 -15.59 -26.16 -9.70
CA THR A 50 -15.18 -27.37 -10.43
C THR A 50 -15.78 -28.62 -9.80
N ASN A 51 -15.70 -28.78 -8.48
CA ASN A 51 -16.25 -29.96 -7.80
C ASN A 51 -17.78 -30.03 -7.90
N MET A 52 -18.47 -28.89 -7.86
CA MET A 52 -19.91 -28.81 -8.08
C MET A 52 -20.32 -29.15 -9.52
N LYS A 53 -19.48 -28.86 -10.52
CA LYS A 53 -19.73 -29.21 -11.92
C LYS A 53 -19.42 -30.67 -12.26
N ALA A 54 -18.52 -31.29 -11.48
CA ALA A 54 -18.12 -32.68 -11.67
C ALA A 54 -19.08 -33.68 -10.97
N SER A 55 -19.94 -33.19 -10.07
CA SER A 55 -21.05 -33.93 -9.46
C SER A 55 -22.32 -33.80 -10.29
#